data_AF-A0A398D5R5-F1
#
_entry.id   AF-A0A398D5R5-F1
#
_cell.length_a   1.000
_cell.length_b   1.000
_cell.length_c   1.000
_cell.angle_alpha   90.00
_cell.angle_beta   90.00
_cell.angle_gamma   90.00
#
_symmetry.space_group_name_H-M   'P 1'
#
loop_
_entity.id
_entity.type
_entity.pdbx_description
1 polymer ?
#
loop_
_entity_poly.entity_id
_entity_poly.type
_entity_poly.pdbx_seq_one_letter_code
_entity_poly.pdbx_strand_id
1 'polypeptide(L)'
;PVVKLPDTPVVVIHRADGSGTTGIFTTYLAAADQTWNNKVGAGQLVAWPAGIGATGNAGMAAMVRQTTGAIGYMEYTFAVQSSLNCIALRNRSGAFVVPSISSMQAAVPPDVTADLQGTLLNRPGATSYPIVSFTWLVFYRDQAYDGRSRERAVAIYNLISWLLGDGQSLALPLQYGGLPEGVRKAAIALLEQLSWQGKPVK
;
A
#
# COMPACT_ATOMS: atom_id res chain seq x y z
N PRO A 1 -16.40 26.03 -11.21
CA PRO A 1 -16.67 24.57 -11.22
C PRO A 1 -17.32 24.15 -12.56
N VAL A 2 -16.70 23.21 -13.30
CA VAL A 2 -17.01 22.95 -14.74
C VAL A 2 -17.69 21.58 -14.98
N VAL A 3 -17.74 20.69 -13.98
CA VAL A 3 -18.34 19.36 -14.11
C VAL A 3 -19.81 19.39 -13.67
N LYS A 4 -20.71 18.87 -14.51
CA LYS A 4 -22.11 18.60 -14.15
C LYS A 4 -22.17 17.28 -13.38
N LEU A 5 -22.53 17.34 -12.11
CA LEU A 5 -22.69 16.16 -11.26
C LEU A 5 -24.09 15.55 -11.46
N PRO A 6 -24.22 14.22 -11.60
CA PRO A 6 -25.51 13.56 -11.66
C PRO A 6 -26.15 13.48 -10.27
N ASP A 7 -27.48 13.32 -10.21
CA ASP A 7 -28.23 13.02 -8.97
C ASP A 7 -28.23 11.51 -8.65
N THR A 8 -27.13 10.83 -8.98
CA THR A 8 -26.97 9.39 -8.72
C THR A 8 -26.56 9.19 -7.26
N PRO A 9 -27.28 8.35 -6.49
CA PRO A 9 -26.86 8.02 -5.13
C PRO A 9 -25.45 7.44 -5.09
N VAL A 10 -24.66 7.85 -4.10
CA VAL A 10 -23.33 7.30 -3.87
C VAL A 10 -23.44 5.98 -3.12
N VAL A 11 -22.82 4.93 -3.66
CA VAL A 11 -22.74 3.62 -3.01
C VAL A 11 -21.31 3.40 -2.52
N VAL A 12 -21.11 3.41 -1.20
CA VAL A 12 -19.79 3.17 -0.62
C VAL A 12 -19.48 1.68 -0.66
N ILE A 13 -18.32 1.33 -1.19
CA ILE A 13 -17.76 -0.03 -1.15
C ILE A 13 -16.54 -0.01 -0.23
N HIS A 14 -16.45 -0.96 0.69
CA HIS A 14 -15.31 -1.10 1.61
C HIS A 14 -14.88 -2.56 1.73
N ARG A 15 -13.69 -2.79 2.31
CA ARG A 15 -13.21 -4.14 2.56
C ARG A 15 -14.01 -4.81 3.66
N ALA A 16 -14.38 -6.08 3.45
CA ALA A 16 -15.01 -6.94 4.45
C ALA A 16 -13.99 -7.71 5.30
N ASP A 17 -12.79 -7.93 4.77
CA ASP A 17 -11.69 -8.67 5.38
C ASP A 17 -10.64 -7.75 6.02
N GLY A 18 -9.88 -8.29 6.99
CA GLY A 18 -8.75 -7.60 7.59
C GLY A 18 -7.72 -7.22 6.52
N SER A 19 -7.43 -5.92 6.39
CA SER A 19 -6.77 -5.39 5.21
C SER A 19 -5.77 -4.28 5.53
N GLY A 20 -4.52 -4.45 5.07
CA GLY A 20 -3.53 -3.38 5.10
C GLY A 20 -3.98 -2.14 4.30
N THR A 21 -4.64 -2.33 3.16
CA THR A 21 -5.21 -1.22 2.37
C THR A 21 -6.26 -0.44 3.16
N THR A 22 -7.08 -1.12 3.95
CA THR A 22 -8.02 -0.47 4.89
C THR A 22 -7.27 0.27 5.99
N GLY A 23 -6.23 -0.32 6.55
CA GLY A 23 -5.37 0.34 7.53
C GLY A 23 -4.81 1.67 7.00
N ILE A 24 -4.24 1.66 5.80
CA ILE A 24 -3.68 2.85 5.15
C ILE A 24 -4.78 3.89 4.88
N PHE A 25 -5.89 3.48 4.28
CA PHE A 25 -6.99 4.38 3.91
C PHE A 25 -7.64 5.03 5.15
N THR A 26 -7.94 4.24 6.18
CA THR A 26 -8.57 4.74 7.40
C THR A 26 -7.62 5.59 8.24
N THR A 27 -6.31 5.31 8.24
CA THR A 27 -5.29 6.19 8.83
C THR A 27 -5.29 7.55 8.14
N TYR A 28 -5.36 7.57 6.81
CA TYR A 28 -5.48 8.82 6.06
C TYR A 28 -6.76 9.59 6.41
N LEU A 29 -7.92 8.91 6.45
CA LEU A 29 -9.19 9.53 6.82
C LEU A 29 -9.19 10.09 8.25
N ALA A 30 -8.66 9.34 9.21
CA ALA A 30 -8.56 9.78 10.60
C ALA A 30 -7.68 11.02 10.77
N ALA A 31 -6.61 11.14 9.96
CA ALA A 31 -5.77 12.34 9.96
C ALA A 31 -6.45 13.54 9.27
N ALA A 32 -7.29 13.30 8.27
CA ALA A 32 -7.95 14.33 7.47
C ALA A 32 -9.27 14.85 8.08
N ASP A 33 -9.97 14.01 8.85
CA ASP A 33 -11.30 14.29 9.38
C ASP A 33 -11.40 13.87 10.86
N GLN A 34 -11.57 14.85 11.75
CA GLN A 34 -11.68 14.61 13.19
C GLN A 34 -12.96 13.87 13.57
N THR A 35 -14.05 14.03 12.81
CA THR A 35 -15.30 13.29 13.04
C THR A 35 -15.10 11.81 12.73
N TRP A 36 -14.41 11.49 11.62
CA TRP A 36 -14.02 10.13 11.29
C TRP A 36 -13.13 9.55 12.38
N ASN A 37 -12.09 10.29 12.79
CA ASN A 37 -11.15 9.85 13.81
C ASN A 37 -11.85 9.47 15.13
N ASN A 38 -12.78 10.32 15.58
CA ASN A 38 -13.50 10.11 16.83
C ASN A 38 -14.53 8.98 16.78
N LYS A 39 -15.15 8.72 15.61
CA LYS A 39 -16.24 7.74 15.49
C LYS A 39 -15.81 6.37 14.98
N VAL A 40 -14.86 6.33 14.06
CA VAL A 40 -14.43 5.12 13.35
C VAL A 40 -12.96 4.82 13.63
N GLY A 41 -12.11 5.85 13.62
CA GLY A 41 -10.67 5.70 13.82
C GLY A 41 -9.96 5.04 12.64
N ALA A 42 -8.83 4.40 12.93
CA ALA A 42 -7.97 3.75 11.95
C ALA A 42 -7.66 2.31 12.35
N GLY A 43 -7.58 1.43 11.36
CA GLY A 43 -7.28 0.01 11.58
C GLY A 43 -7.42 -0.81 10.32
N GLN A 44 -6.91 -2.04 10.35
CA GLN A 44 -7.08 -2.99 9.24
C GLN A 44 -8.52 -3.51 9.12
N LEU A 45 -9.29 -3.37 10.21
CA LEU A 45 -10.71 -3.64 10.31
C LEU A 45 -11.32 -2.55 11.19
N VAL A 46 -12.43 -1.94 10.77
CA VAL A 46 -13.13 -0.88 11.49
C VAL A 46 -14.64 -1.09 11.39
N ALA A 47 -15.41 -0.51 12.30
CA ALA A 47 -16.87 -0.50 12.22
C ALA A 47 -17.34 0.53 11.20
N TRP A 48 -17.50 0.10 9.94
CA TRP A 48 -17.95 0.98 8.86
C TRP A 48 -19.37 1.52 9.14
N PRO A 49 -19.60 2.84 9.01
CA PRO A 49 -20.92 3.42 9.28
C PRO A 49 -21.95 3.08 8.21
N ALA A 50 -21.51 2.75 7.00
CA ALA A 50 -22.34 2.36 5.87
C ALA A 50 -21.48 1.73 4.76
N GLY A 51 -22.16 1.13 3.78
CA GLY A 51 -21.56 0.62 2.56
C GLY A 51 -21.69 -0.89 2.42
N ILE A 52 -21.14 -1.40 1.31
CA ILE A 52 -21.14 -2.81 0.96
C ILE A 52 -19.72 -3.35 1.14
N GLY A 53 -19.61 -4.44 1.90
CA GLY A 53 -18.35 -5.15 2.10
C GLY A 53 -17.99 -6.02 0.90
N ALA A 54 -16.74 -5.93 0.44
CA ALA A 54 -16.16 -6.83 -0.56
C ALA A 54 -14.81 -7.38 -0.09
N THR A 55 -14.46 -8.60 -0.50
CA THR A 55 -13.23 -9.27 -0.08
C THR A 55 -12.08 -9.03 -1.05
N GLY A 56 -10.93 -8.60 -0.52
CA GLY A 56 -9.72 -8.36 -1.32
C GLY A 56 -9.85 -7.20 -2.32
N ASN A 57 -8.74 -6.79 -2.93
CA ASN A 57 -8.77 -5.72 -3.94
C ASN A 57 -9.53 -6.12 -5.21
N ALA A 58 -9.46 -7.39 -5.63
CA ALA A 58 -10.19 -7.88 -6.80
C ALA A 58 -11.72 -7.82 -6.57
N GLY A 59 -12.20 -8.22 -5.39
CA GLY A 59 -13.63 -8.12 -5.05
C GLY A 59 -14.10 -6.67 -4.97
N MET A 60 -13.29 -5.78 -4.39
CA MET A 60 -13.54 -4.33 -4.41
C MET A 60 -13.69 -3.80 -5.85
N ALA A 61 -12.75 -4.14 -6.73
CA ALA A 61 -12.75 -3.69 -8.12
C ALA A 61 -13.98 -4.18 -8.89
N ALA A 62 -14.32 -5.47 -8.75
CA ALA A 62 -15.52 -6.05 -9.35
C ALA A 62 -16.79 -5.36 -8.84
N MET A 63 -16.89 -5.14 -7.53
CA MET A 63 -18.05 -4.49 -6.90
C MET A 63 -18.23 -3.04 -7.36
N VAL A 64 -17.13 -2.27 -7.46
CA VAL A 64 -17.18 -0.90 -7.99
C VAL A 64 -17.59 -0.91 -9.45
N ARG A 65 -17.08 -1.84 -10.27
CA ARG A 65 -17.40 -1.92 -11.69
C ARG A 65 -18.88 -2.22 -11.95
N GLN A 66 -19.49 -3.10 -11.16
CA GLN A 66 -20.87 -3.55 -11.37
C GLN A 66 -21.93 -2.65 -10.73
N THR A 67 -21.52 -1.68 -9.90
CA THR A 67 -22.43 -0.88 -9.08
C THR A 67 -22.43 0.57 -9.55
N THR A 68 -23.54 1.01 -10.14
CA THR A 68 -23.73 2.42 -10.52
C THR A 68 -23.64 3.33 -9.30
N GLY A 69 -22.89 4.43 -9.40
CA GLY A 69 -22.69 5.36 -8.29
C GLY A 69 -21.67 4.89 -7.24
N ALA A 70 -20.95 3.79 -7.49
CA ALA A 70 -20.00 3.26 -6.52
C ALA A 70 -18.76 4.14 -6.33
N ILE A 71 -18.32 4.21 -5.08
CA ILE A 71 -17.00 4.70 -4.69
C ILE A 71 -16.35 3.67 -3.77
N GLY A 72 -15.08 3.36 -4.04
CA GLY A 72 -14.32 2.44 -3.22
C GLY A 72 -12.84 2.78 -3.24
N TYR A 73 -12.08 2.12 -2.37
CA TYR A 73 -10.63 2.25 -2.29
C TYR A 73 -9.99 0.89 -2.56
N MET A 74 -8.93 0.88 -3.37
CA MET A 74 -8.15 -0.32 -3.68
C MET A 74 -6.73 0.09 -4.05
N GLU A 75 -5.83 -0.87 -4.08
CA GLU A 75 -4.50 -0.65 -4.63
C GLU A 75 -4.62 -0.30 -6.14
N TYR A 76 -3.79 0.65 -6.60
CA TYR A 76 -3.88 1.29 -7.91
C TYR A 76 -3.87 0.28 -9.07
N THR A 77 -3.07 -0.77 -8.99
CA THR A 77 -2.96 -1.75 -10.08
C THR A 77 -4.28 -2.47 -10.36
N PHE A 78 -5.08 -2.74 -9.32
CA PHE A 78 -6.41 -3.35 -9.48
C PHE A 78 -7.41 -2.43 -10.17
N ALA A 79 -7.32 -1.12 -9.90
CA ALA A 79 -8.15 -0.13 -10.58
C ALA A 79 -7.78 -0.06 -12.07
N VAL A 80 -6.49 -0.03 -12.40
CA VAL A 80 -5.99 -0.02 -13.80
C VAL A 80 -6.40 -1.29 -14.54
N GLN A 81 -6.13 -2.47 -13.96
CA GLN A 81 -6.47 -3.76 -14.57
C GLN A 81 -7.98 -3.92 -14.80
N SER A 82 -8.80 -3.32 -13.95
CA SER A 82 -10.26 -3.35 -14.07
C SER A 82 -10.84 -2.19 -14.90
N SER A 83 -9.97 -1.36 -15.48
CA SER A 83 -10.31 -0.15 -16.24
C SER A 83 -11.26 0.80 -15.48
N LEU A 84 -11.00 0.97 -14.18
CA LEU A 84 -11.78 1.86 -13.32
C LEU A 84 -11.22 3.28 -13.36
N ASN A 85 -12.13 4.26 -13.28
CA ASN A 85 -11.74 5.66 -13.12
C ASN A 85 -11.17 5.87 -11.72
N CYS A 86 -9.99 6.50 -11.64
CA CYS A 86 -9.41 6.97 -10.39
C CYS A 86 -9.70 8.45 -10.19
N ILE A 87 -9.89 8.86 -8.94
CA ILE A 87 -10.16 10.27 -8.59
C ILE A 87 -8.87 11.01 -8.29
N ALA A 88 -8.84 12.30 -8.62
CA ALA A 88 -7.80 13.19 -8.13
C ALA A 88 -8.06 13.52 -6.66
N LEU A 89 -7.02 13.48 -5.84
CA LEU A 89 -7.08 13.89 -4.43
C LEU A 89 -6.27 15.15 -4.21
N ARG A 90 -6.79 16.04 -3.35
CA ARG A 90 -6.03 17.21 -2.92
C ARG A 90 -4.90 16.75 -2.01
N ASN A 91 -3.66 17.03 -2.40
CA ASN A 91 -2.49 16.72 -1.61
C ASN A 91 -2.19 17.83 -0.58
N ARG A 92 -1.16 17.61 0.25
CA ARG A 92 -0.72 18.56 1.29
C ARG A 92 -0.35 19.94 0.76
N SER A 93 0.15 20.02 -0.47
CA SER A 93 0.48 21.29 -1.14
C SER A 93 -0.76 22.00 -1.72
N GLY A 94 -1.94 21.38 -1.61
CA GLY A 94 -3.21 21.94 -2.05
C GLY A 94 -3.56 21.64 -3.51
N ALA A 95 -2.70 20.91 -4.24
CA ALA A 95 -2.93 20.52 -5.63
C ALA A 95 -3.79 19.25 -5.72
N PHE A 96 -4.66 19.16 -6.71
CA PHE A 96 -5.40 17.93 -7.01
C PHE A 96 -4.56 17.05 -7.93
N VAL A 97 -4.19 15.86 -7.44
CA VAL A 97 -3.28 14.93 -8.11
C VAL A 97 -4.01 13.63 -8.41
N VAL A 98 -3.97 13.18 -9.66
CA VAL A 98 -4.47 11.86 -10.10
C VAL A 98 -3.40 10.80 -9.78
N PRO A 99 -3.78 9.60 -9.29
CA PRO A 99 -2.79 8.56 -9.02
C PRO A 99 -2.13 8.07 -10.30
N SER A 100 -0.83 7.90 -10.24
CA SER A 100 0.04 7.37 -11.28
C SER A 100 1.34 6.88 -10.62
N ILE A 101 2.13 6.07 -11.32
CA ILE A 101 3.45 5.67 -10.81
C ILE A 101 4.30 6.89 -10.45
N SER A 102 4.30 7.92 -11.31
CA SER A 102 5.06 9.15 -11.07
C SER A 102 4.59 9.95 -9.85
N SER A 103 3.27 10.10 -9.65
CA SER A 103 2.74 10.83 -8.49
C SER A 103 2.90 10.06 -7.18
N MET A 104 2.84 8.72 -7.23
CA MET A 104 3.10 7.87 -6.08
C MET A 104 4.59 7.88 -5.71
N GLN A 105 5.49 7.82 -6.69
CA GLN A 105 6.93 7.97 -6.46
C GLN A 105 7.30 9.36 -5.93
N ALA A 106 6.60 10.42 -6.36
CA ALA A 106 6.80 11.77 -5.84
C ALA A 106 6.43 11.92 -4.35
N ALA A 107 5.67 10.98 -3.77
CA ALA A 107 5.40 10.93 -2.33
C ALA A 107 6.52 10.25 -1.52
N VAL A 108 7.47 9.57 -2.18
CA VAL A 108 8.58 8.88 -1.54
C VAL A 108 9.77 9.83 -1.41
N PRO A 109 10.18 10.21 -0.20
CA PRO A 109 11.24 11.20 -0.04
C PRO A 109 12.62 10.57 -0.33
N PRO A 110 13.58 11.36 -0.84
CA PRO A 110 14.89 10.86 -1.26
C PRO A 110 15.75 10.38 -0.09
N ASP A 111 15.49 10.88 1.12
CA ASP A 111 16.20 10.60 2.36
C ASP A 111 15.57 9.49 3.20
N VAL A 112 14.56 8.77 2.66
CA VAL A 112 13.93 7.65 3.36
C VAL A 112 14.99 6.55 3.58
N THR A 113 15.64 6.66 4.74
CA THR A 113 16.76 5.86 5.17
C THR A 113 16.51 5.58 6.64
N ALA A 114 16.58 4.30 7.02
CA ALA A 114 16.35 3.74 8.35
C ALA A 114 14.91 3.45 8.80
N ASP A 115 13.91 4.29 8.54
CA ASP A 115 12.54 3.97 9.00
C ASP A 115 11.75 3.18 7.96
N LEU A 116 11.93 1.86 7.97
CA LEU A 116 11.12 0.96 7.15
C LEU A 116 9.66 0.91 7.60
N GLN A 117 9.29 1.41 8.78
CA GLN A 117 7.91 1.41 9.29
C GLN A 117 7.20 2.75 9.09
N GLY A 118 7.89 3.74 8.53
CA GLY A 118 7.38 5.09 8.34
C GLY A 118 6.20 5.16 7.35
N THR A 119 5.29 6.09 7.61
CA THR A 119 4.14 6.34 6.72
C THR A 119 4.51 7.21 5.52
N LEU A 120 3.92 6.93 4.36
CA LEU A 120 3.99 7.77 3.16
C LEU A 120 2.69 8.58 2.94
N LEU A 121 1.79 8.58 3.91
CA LEU A 121 0.54 9.32 3.83
C LEU A 121 0.78 10.84 3.86
N ASN A 122 0.07 11.53 2.97
CA ASN A 122 0.01 12.99 2.86
C ASN A 122 1.39 13.68 2.86
N ARG A 123 2.38 13.05 2.22
CA ARG A 123 3.73 13.60 2.08
C ARG A 123 3.71 14.89 1.26
N PRO A 124 4.54 15.89 1.61
CA PRO A 124 4.63 17.15 0.88
C PRO A 124 5.12 16.91 -0.56
N GLY A 125 4.78 17.83 -1.47
CA GLY A 125 5.20 17.77 -2.87
C GLY A 125 4.08 18.27 -3.79
N ALA A 126 4.41 19.05 -4.81
CA ALA A 126 3.40 19.60 -5.71
C ALA A 126 2.64 18.50 -6.49
N THR A 127 3.30 17.39 -6.77
CA THR A 127 2.78 16.26 -7.56
C THR A 127 2.62 14.98 -6.75
N SER A 128 2.82 15.01 -5.43
CA SER A 128 2.69 13.81 -4.59
C SER A 128 1.24 13.39 -4.46
N TYR A 129 0.95 12.12 -4.70
CA TYR A 129 -0.37 11.55 -4.39
C TYR A 129 -0.48 11.32 -2.88
N PRO A 130 -1.61 11.66 -2.22
CA PRO A 130 -1.65 11.70 -0.76
C PRO A 130 -1.84 10.35 -0.06
N ILE A 131 -2.23 9.29 -0.77
CA ILE A 131 -2.44 7.95 -0.19
C ILE A 131 -1.48 6.98 -0.85
N VAL A 132 -0.27 6.89 -0.29
CA VAL A 132 0.82 6.02 -0.75
C VAL A 132 1.32 5.23 0.46
N SER A 133 1.81 4.01 0.23
CA SER A 133 2.42 3.18 1.25
C SER A 133 3.45 2.25 0.63
N PHE A 134 4.46 1.88 1.43
CA PHE A 134 5.20 0.65 1.18
C PHE A 134 4.34 -0.57 1.55
N THR A 135 4.83 -1.75 1.16
CA THR A 135 4.36 -3.04 1.66
C THR A 135 5.55 -3.81 2.20
N TRP A 136 5.30 -4.76 3.10
CA TRP A 136 6.35 -5.42 3.88
C TRP A 136 6.33 -6.93 3.70
N LEU A 137 7.53 -7.51 3.63
CA LEU A 137 7.75 -8.91 3.92
C LEU A 137 8.12 -9.03 5.40
N VAL A 138 7.45 -9.91 6.13
CA VAL A 138 7.72 -10.17 7.54
C VAL A 138 8.10 -11.65 7.68
N PHE A 139 9.23 -11.90 8.33
CA PHE A 139 9.75 -13.24 8.58
C PHE A 139 10.53 -13.25 9.90
N TYR A 140 10.59 -14.43 10.54
CA TYR A 140 11.40 -14.61 11.75
C TYR A 140 12.88 -14.38 11.46
N ARG A 141 13.60 -13.76 12.39
CA ARG A 141 15.06 -13.59 12.23
C ARG A 141 15.76 -14.94 12.18
N ASP A 142 15.43 -15.85 13.11
CA ASP A 142 15.89 -17.23 13.05
C ASP A 142 14.91 -18.08 12.23
N GLN A 143 15.40 -18.69 11.16
CA GLN A 143 14.65 -19.49 10.22
C GLN A 143 14.51 -20.96 10.62
N ALA A 144 15.03 -21.38 11.77
CA ALA A 144 14.84 -22.73 12.30
C ALA A 144 13.49 -22.92 13.02
N TYR A 145 12.62 -21.89 13.05
CA TYR A 145 11.26 -22.01 13.57
C TYR A 145 10.51 -23.15 12.89
N ASP A 146 9.63 -23.81 13.65
CA ASP A 146 8.77 -24.87 13.14
C ASP A 146 9.52 -25.98 12.39
N GLY A 147 10.74 -26.31 12.85
CA GLY A 147 11.56 -27.40 12.29
C GLY A 147 12.04 -27.18 10.85
N ARG A 148 12.02 -25.93 10.34
CA ARG A 148 12.47 -25.62 8.98
C ARG A 148 13.96 -25.95 8.78
N SER A 149 14.27 -26.49 7.60
CA SER A 149 15.64 -26.85 7.23
C SER A 149 16.48 -25.64 6.84
N ARG A 150 17.81 -25.79 6.88
CA ARG A 150 18.75 -24.75 6.47
C ARG A 150 18.58 -24.40 4.98
N GLU A 151 18.26 -25.38 4.14
CA GLU A 151 18.02 -25.19 2.71
C GLU A 151 16.85 -24.24 2.47
N ARG A 152 15.77 -24.35 3.26
CA ARG A 152 14.64 -23.41 3.19
C ARG A 152 15.03 -22.01 3.65
N ALA A 153 15.90 -21.89 4.66
CA ALA A 153 16.42 -20.59 5.11
C ALA A 153 17.22 -19.91 3.99
N VAL A 154 18.11 -20.66 3.33
CA VAL A 154 18.91 -20.20 2.18
C VAL A 154 18.01 -19.80 1.01
N ALA A 155 16.95 -20.57 0.72
CA ALA A 155 16.00 -20.24 -0.35
C ALA A 155 15.28 -18.91 -0.09
N ILE A 156 14.85 -18.64 1.15
CA ILE A 156 14.25 -17.36 1.53
C ILE A 156 15.27 -16.23 1.40
N TYR A 157 16.50 -16.42 1.87
CA TYR A 157 17.57 -15.44 1.73
C TYR A 157 17.80 -15.07 0.26
N ASN A 158 17.94 -16.06 -0.62
CA ASN A 158 18.18 -15.86 -2.05
C ASN A 158 17.01 -15.17 -2.75
N LEU A 159 15.77 -15.57 -2.44
CA LEU A 159 14.58 -14.97 -3.01
C LEU A 159 14.49 -13.48 -2.64
N ILE A 160 14.65 -13.14 -1.35
CA ILE A 160 14.55 -11.74 -0.90
C ILE A 160 15.73 -10.92 -1.44
N SER A 161 16.93 -11.50 -1.50
CA SER A 161 18.10 -10.85 -2.11
C SER A 161 17.84 -10.50 -3.57
N TRP A 162 17.24 -11.42 -4.34
CA TRP A 162 16.85 -11.19 -5.72
C TRP A 162 15.74 -10.13 -5.83
N LEU A 163 14.71 -10.18 -4.99
CA LEU A 163 13.64 -9.17 -4.95
C LEU A 163 14.16 -7.76 -4.67
N LEU A 164 15.19 -7.62 -3.83
CA LEU A 164 15.85 -6.35 -3.49
C LEU A 164 16.91 -5.91 -4.53
N GLY A 165 17.32 -6.82 -5.41
CA GLY A 165 18.22 -6.62 -6.54
C GLY A 165 17.47 -6.62 -7.88
N ASP A 166 17.80 -7.57 -8.75
CA ASP A 166 17.30 -7.66 -10.14
C ASP A 166 15.77 -7.73 -10.25
N GLY A 167 15.10 -8.31 -9.26
CA GLY A 167 13.64 -8.42 -9.20
C GLY A 167 12.93 -7.05 -9.20
N GLN A 168 13.61 -5.97 -8.81
CA GLN A 168 13.06 -4.60 -8.87
C GLN A 168 12.71 -4.18 -10.30
N SER A 169 13.35 -4.76 -11.33
CA SER A 169 13.03 -4.50 -12.73
C SER A 169 11.60 -4.90 -13.11
N LEU A 170 10.98 -5.81 -12.34
CA LEU A 170 9.60 -6.25 -12.56
C LEU A 170 8.56 -5.30 -11.96
N ALA A 171 8.95 -4.36 -11.09
CA ALA A 171 8.02 -3.49 -10.38
C ALA A 171 7.24 -2.58 -11.35
N LEU A 172 7.94 -1.87 -12.24
CA LEU A 172 7.31 -0.92 -13.17
C LEU A 172 6.33 -1.59 -14.14
N PRO A 173 6.66 -2.72 -14.80
CA PRO A 173 5.69 -3.47 -15.60
C PRO A 173 4.42 -3.86 -14.83
N LEU A 174 4.57 -4.16 -13.53
CA LEU A 174 3.46 -4.49 -12.64
C LEU A 174 2.76 -3.27 -12.04
N GLN A 175 3.07 -2.05 -12.48
CA GLN A 175 2.51 -0.80 -11.96
C GLN A 175 2.87 -0.52 -10.49
N TYR A 176 4.09 -0.89 -10.08
CA TYR A 176 4.70 -0.50 -8.80
C TYR A 176 5.92 0.38 -9.02
N GLY A 177 6.13 1.35 -8.13
CA GLY A 177 7.38 2.10 -8.06
C GLY A 177 8.50 1.23 -7.49
N GLY A 178 9.69 1.29 -8.09
CA GLY A 178 10.88 0.65 -7.52
C GLY A 178 11.25 1.26 -6.16
N LEU A 179 11.86 0.45 -5.29
CA LEU A 179 12.32 0.91 -3.98
C LEU A 179 13.48 1.91 -4.13
N PRO A 180 13.48 3.03 -3.38
CA PRO A 180 14.64 3.91 -3.31
C PRO A 180 15.88 3.16 -2.84
N GLU A 181 17.06 3.59 -3.30
CA GLU A 181 18.34 2.93 -2.97
C GLU A 181 18.56 2.83 -1.45
N GLY A 182 18.23 3.88 -0.70
CA GLY A 182 18.31 3.91 0.76
C GLY A 182 17.48 2.83 1.44
N VAL A 183 16.24 2.64 0.98
CA VAL A 183 15.33 1.58 1.45
C VAL A 183 15.90 0.21 1.14
N ARG A 184 16.40 0.01 -0.09
CA ARG A 184 17.01 -1.26 -0.49
C ARG A 184 18.21 -1.60 0.38
N LYS A 185 19.11 -0.65 0.63
CA LYS A 185 20.27 -0.86 1.51
C LYS A 185 19.85 -1.23 2.93
N ALA A 186 18.85 -0.54 3.49
CA ALA A 186 18.33 -0.85 4.83
C ALA A 186 17.69 -2.25 4.89
N ALA A 187 16.91 -2.62 3.87
CA ALA A 187 16.28 -3.94 3.77
C ALA A 187 17.32 -5.07 3.61
N ILE A 188 18.38 -4.84 2.82
CA ILE A 188 19.50 -5.79 2.68
C ILE A 188 20.21 -5.96 4.04
N ALA A 189 20.48 -4.88 4.76
CA ALA A 189 21.11 -4.96 6.09
C ALA A 189 20.27 -5.74 7.11
N LEU A 190 18.92 -5.69 7.02
CA LEU A 190 18.05 -6.55 7.83
C LEU A 190 18.09 -8.01 7.36
N LEU A 191 18.12 -8.26 6.05
CA LEU A 191 18.21 -9.60 5.49
C LEU A 191 19.52 -10.31 5.90
N GLU A 192 20.62 -9.57 6.01
CA GLU A 192 21.90 -10.09 6.47
C GLU A 192 21.89 -10.56 7.94
N GLN A 193 20.87 -10.20 8.72
CA GLN A 193 20.67 -10.70 10.09
C GLN A 193 19.95 -12.05 10.14
N LEU A 194 19.55 -12.61 9.00
CA LEU A 194 18.86 -13.89 8.94
C LEU A 194 19.77 -15.01 9.45
N SER A 195 19.28 -15.80 10.40
CA SER A 195 20.00 -16.92 11.00
C SER A 195 19.25 -18.24 10.84
N TRP A 196 19.95 -19.34 11.02
CA TRP A 196 19.39 -20.67 11.22
C TRP A 196 20.13 -21.31 12.40
N GLN A 197 19.39 -21.60 13.48
CA GLN A 197 19.98 -22.06 14.75
C GLN A 197 21.07 -21.11 15.29
N GLY A 198 20.79 -19.80 15.24
CA GLY A 198 21.69 -18.75 15.68
C GLY A 198 22.90 -18.50 14.78
N LYS A 199 23.09 -19.26 13.69
CA LYS A 199 24.20 -19.07 12.74
C LYS A 199 23.72 -18.30 11.51
N PRO A 200 24.52 -17.38 10.95
CA PRO A 200 24.16 -16.68 9.70
C PRO A 200 23.75 -17.65 8.57
N VAL A 201 22.73 -17.27 7.81
CA VAL A 201 22.30 -18.04 6.63
C VAL A 201 23.23 -17.83 5.43
N LYS A 202 23.73 -16.59 5.26
CA LYS A 202 24.74 -16.21 4.27
C LYS A 202 26.06 -16.98 4.47
#